data_AF-A0A2T6E437-F1
#
_entry.id   AF-A0A2T6E437-F1
#
_cell.length_a   1.000
_cell.length_b   1.000
_cell.length_c   1.000
_cell.angle_alpha   90.00
_cell.angle_beta   90.00
_cell.angle_gamma   90.00
#
_symmetry.space_group_name_H-M   'P 1'
#
loop_
_entity.id
_entity.type
_entity.pdbx_description
1 polymer ?
#
loop_
_entity_poly.entity_id
_entity_poly.type
_entity_poly.pdbx_seq_one_letter_code
_entity_poly.pdbx_strand_id
1 'polypeptide(L)'
;MKTRLGLILSVLFFAVSAPVLAEDVVLTVQPEAQLQLLPLADLTLTETTTVTVHPQDAGSPEGSMSEPLPEYCLLSVQISLDQADAVLTPGKMICITDDHRILEAQPEGEIVNLGECQGESGTCGRYRLTTQRMGQLQLQTPMEFRLQPRNMSN
;
A
#
# COMPACT_ATOMS: atom_id res chain seq x y z
N MET A 1 -24.71 41.49 62.26
CA MET A 1 -24.36 41.93 60.89
C MET A 1 -22.95 41.42 60.62
N LYS A 2 -22.78 40.21 60.05
CA LYS A 2 -22.65 39.87 58.62
C LYS A 2 -21.52 40.62 57.89
N THR A 3 -20.36 39.97 57.76
CA THR A 3 -19.51 40.04 56.56
C THR A 3 -18.88 38.67 56.34
N ARG A 4 -18.98 38.19 55.09
CA ARG A 4 -18.89 36.79 54.69
C ARG A 4 -17.48 36.41 54.26
N LEU A 5 -17.14 35.17 54.62
CA LEU A 5 -16.02 34.34 54.20
C LEU A 5 -15.91 34.30 52.66
N GLY A 6 -14.76 34.71 52.12
CA GLY A 6 -14.44 34.62 50.69
C GLY A 6 -14.13 33.17 50.31
N LEU A 7 -14.89 32.65 49.35
CA LEU A 7 -14.79 31.29 48.85
C LEU A 7 -13.78 31.23 47.70
N ILE A 8 -12.70 30.49 47.91
CA ILE A 8 -11.65 30.19 46.92
C ILE A 8 -12.25 29.25 45.87
N LEU A 9 -12.39 29.72 44.63
CA LEU A 9 -12.78 28.89 43.48
C LEU A 9 -11.53 28.59 42.65
N SER A 10 -10.82 27.52 43.00
CA SER A 10 -9.75 26.96 42.17
C SER A 10 -10.37 26.17 41.03
N VAL A 11 -10.29 26.72 39.82
CA VAL A 11 -10.63 26.02 38.57
C VAL A 11 -9.44 25.11 38.22
N LEU A 12 -9.53 23.83 38.58
CA LEU A 12 -8.65 22.81 38.01
C LEU A 12 -9.10 22.53 36.57
N PHE A 13 -8.41 23.14 35.62
CA PHE A 13 -8.42 22.71 34.22
C PHE A 13 -7.71 21.34 34.14
N PHE A 14 -8.50 20.26 34.12
CA PHE A 14 -8.00 18.96 33.68
C PHE A 14 -7.76 19.04 32.17
N ALA A 15 -6.52 19.34 31.78
CA ALA A 15 -6.04 19.09 30.44
C ALA A 15 -5.98 17.56 30.24
N VAL A 16 -7.03 17.01 29.64
CA VAL A 16 -7.02 15.63 29.15
C VAL A 16 -6.11 15.61 27.93
N SER A 17 -4.82 15.38 28.15
CA SER A 17 -3.89 15.00 27.10
C SER A 17 -4.21 13.57 26.68
N ALA A 18 -5.10 13.43 25.69
CA ALA A 18 -5.23 12.17 24.97
C ALA A 18 -3.86 11.88 24.29
N PRO A 19 -3.30 10.67 24.44
CA PRO A 19 -2.13 10.31 23.67
C PRO A 19 -2.57 10.23 22.20
N VAL A 20 -2.07 11.16 21.38
CA VAL A 20 -2.01 10.95 19.94
C VAL A 20 -1.00 9.81 19.77
N LEU A 21 -1.50 8.58 19.64
CA LEU A 21 -0.73 7.52 19.00
C LEU A 21 -0.56 7.98 17.55
N ALA A 22 0.55 8.68 17.29
CA ALA A 22 1.00 8.88 15.93
C ALA A 22 1.25 7.48 15.37
N GLU A 23 0.35 7.00 14.51
CA GLU A 23 0.73 5.99 13.54
C GLU A 23 1.84 6.63 12.72
N ASP A 24 3.07 6.14 12.89
CA ASP A 24 4.24 6.67 12.20
C ASP A 24 4.13 6.33 10.70
N VAL A 25 3.40 7.19 9.98
CA VAL A 25 3.42 7.24 8.51
C VAL A 25 4.82 7.69 8.12
N VAL A 26 5.56 6.81 7.46
CA VAL A 26 6.97 7.03 7.08
C VAL A 26 7.09 7.52 5.65
N LEU A 27 6.25 6.99 4.75
CA LEU A 27 6.30 7.31 3.33
C LEU A 27 4.87 7.48 2.81
N THR A 28 4.63 8.54 2.04
CA THR A 28 3.38 8.76 1.32
C THR A 28 3.65 8.80 -0.17
N VAL A 29 2.87 8.04 -0.93
CA VAL A 29 2.89 8.00 -2.39
C VAL A 29 1.55 8.53 -2.91
N GLN A 30 1.60 9.60 -3.69
CA GLN A 30 0.43 10.28 -4.23
C GLN A 30 -0.11 9.59 -5.49
N PRO A 31 -1.37 9.82 -5.87
CA PRO A 31 -1.97 9.29 -7.10
C PRO A 31 -1.19 9.56 -8.39
N GLU A 32 -0.44 10.67 -8.44
CA GLU A 32 0.35 11.07 -9.60
C GLU A 32 1.66 10.28 -9.76
N ALA A 33 2.02 9.46 -8.76
CA ALA A 33 3.18 8.61 -8.84
C ALA A 33 3.05 7.55 -9.94
N GLN A 34 4.14 7.31 -10.65
CA GLN A 34 4.24 6.35 -11.75
C GLN A 34 4.88 5.07 -11.23
N LEU A 35 4.05 4.18 -10.67
CA LEU A 35 4.52 2.90 -10.15
C LEU A 35 4.45 1.81 -11.21
N GLN A 36 5.60 1.26 -11.59
CA GLN A 36 5.69 0.08 -12.44
C GLN A 36 5.70 -1.20 -11.60
N LEU A 37 5.09 -2.26 -12.11
CA LEU A 37 5.03 -3.57 -11.48
C LEU A 37 5.77 -4.59 -12.34
N LEU A 38 6.77 -5.25 -11.76
CA LEU A 38 7.58 -6.25 -12.43
C LEU A 38 7.24 -7.64 -11.89
N PRO A 39 6.77 -8.56 -12.74
CA PRO A 39 6.66 -9.96 -12.37
C PRO A 39 8.03 -10.52 -11.96
N LEU A 40 8.08 -11.30 -10.87
CA LEU A 40 9.32 -11.91 -10.38
C LEU A 40 9.73 -13.14 -11.20
N ALA A 41 8.79 -13.73 -11.94
CA ALA A 41 9.00 -14.90 -12.78
C ALA A 41 7.95 -14.94 -13.90
N ASP A 42 8.27 -15.70 -14.95
CA ASP A 42 7.31 -16.06 -15.99
C ASP A 42 6.34 -17.11 -15.42
N LEU A 43 5.04 -16.81 -15.45
CA LEU A 43 4.00 -17.67 -14.89
C LEU A 43 2.84 -17.82 -15.87
N THR A 44 2.21 -18.98 -15.87
CA THR A 44 0.92 -19.21 -16.52
C THR A 44 -0.04 -19.72 -15.48
N LEU A 45 -1.09 -18.95 -15.23
CA LEU A 45 -2.11 -19.22 -14.22
C LEU A 45 -3.33 -19.82 -14.90
N THR A 46 -3.86 -20.91 -14.35
CA THR A 46 -5.09 -21.57 -14.82
C THR A 46 -6.22 -21.44 -13.80
N GLU A 47 -5.96 -20.83 -12.66
CA GLU A 47 -6.91 -20.62 -11.57
C GLU A 47 -6.71 -19.26 -10.91
N THR A 48 -7.74 -18.76 -10.24
CA THR A 48 -7.69 -17.54 -9.43
C THR A 48 -6.65 -17.71 -8.31
N THR A 49 -5.66 -16.83 -8.24
CA THR A 49 -4.56 -16.94 -7.30
C THR A 49 -3.94 -15.58 -6.97
N THR A 50 -3.07 -15.53 -5.96
CA THR A 50 -2.27 -14.37 -5.63
C THR A 50 -0.86 -14.54 -6.18
N VAL A 51 -0.33 -13.51 -6.84
CA VAL A 51 1.08 -13.45 -7.25
C VAL A 51 1.80 -12.31 -6.53
N THR A 52 3.12 -12.40 -6.47
CA THR A 52 3.96 -11.32 -5.94
C THR A 52 4.71 -10.66 -7.09
N VAL A 53 4.71 -9.33 -7.09
CA VAL A 53 5.42 -8.49 -8.05
C VAL A 53 6.32 -7.51 -7.31
N HIS A 54 7.34 -7.02 -8.01
CA HIS A 54 8.21 -5.96 -7.52
C HIS A 54 7.71 -4.60 -8.03
N PRO A 55 7.20 -3.71 -7.15
CA PRO A 55 6.90 -2.35 -7.52
C PRO A 55 8.17 -1.49 -7.56
N GLN A 56 8.27 -0.60 -8.55
CA GLN A 56 9.34 0.39 -8.66
C GLN A 56 8.79 1.75 -9.11
N ASP A 57 9.47 2.83 -8.74
CA ASP A 57 9.22 4.14 -9.33
C ASP A 57 9.73 4.21 -10.78
N ALA A 58 8.89 4.70 -11.68
CA ALA A 58 9.17 4.85 -13.11
C ALA A 58 9.39 6.31 -13.54
N GLY A 59 9.93 7.13 -12.64
CA GLY A 59 10.18 8.54 -12.90
C GLY A 59 8.97 9.41 -12.55
N SER A 60 8.44 9.20 -11.35
CA SER A 60 7.31 9.98 -10.86
C SER A 60 7.61 11.48 -10.80
N PRO A 61 6.59 12.35 -10.95
CA PRO A 61 6.76 13.80 -10.82
C PRO A 61 7.35 14.19 -9.44
N GLU A 62 8.08 15.30 -9.39
CA GLU A 62 8.58 15.83 -8.12
C GLU A 62 7.42 16.08 -7.13
N GLY A 63 7.58 15.65 -5.88
CA GLY A 63 6.57 15.79 -4.82
C GLY A 63 5.46 14.74 -4.82
N SER A 64 5.43 13.83 -5.80
CA SER A 64 4.48 12.69 -5.81
C SER A 64 4.82 11.61 -4.78
N MET A 65 6.04 11.63 -4.23
CA MET A 65 6.45 10.76 -3.13
C MET A 65 7.16 11.60 -2.07
N SER A 66 6.85 11.38 -0.80
CA SER A 66 7.51 12.10 0.30
C SER A 66 8.97 11.69 0.47
N GLU A 67 9.29 10.43 0.16
CA GLU A 67 10.62 9.84 0.11
C GLU A 67 10.68 8.84 -1.06
N PRO A 68 11.87 8.45 -1.56
CA PRO A 68 11.97 7.38 -2.55
C PRO A 68 11.37 6.07 -2.02
N LEU A 69 10.73 5.30 -2.90
CA LEU A 69 10.30 3.94 -2.58
C LEU A 69 11.54 3.07 -2.25
N PRO A 70 11.55 2.31 -1.13
CA PRO A 70 12.69 1.45 -0.80
C PRO A 70 13.02 0.44 -1.91
N GLU A 71 14.30 0.08 -2.05
CA GLU A 71 14.75 -0.86 -3.10
C GLU A 71 14.07 -2.23 -2.97
N TYR A 72 13.83 -2.70 -1.74
CA TYR A 72 13.24 -4.00 -1.49
C TYR A 72 11.76 -3.88 -1.15
N CYS A 73 10.94 -3.72 -2.18
CA CYS A 73 9.48 -3.74 -2.07
C CYS A 73 8.87 -4.95 -2.79
N LEU A 74 7.79 -5.48 -2.22
CA LEU A 74 6.96 -6.54 -2.78
C LEU A 74 5.49 -6.15 -2.66
N LEU A 75 4.73 -6.37 -3.73
CA LEU A 75 3.28 -6.18 -3.76
C LEU A 75 2.62 -7.51 -4.07
N SER A 76 1.61 -7.90 -3.28
CA SER A 76 0.72 -8.98 -3.67
C SER A 76 -0.34 -8.49 -4.65
N VAL A 77 -0.68 -9.30 -5.64
CA VAL A 77 -1.72 -9.02 -6.62
C VAL A 77 -2.63 -10.23 -6.71
N GLN A 78 -3.91 -10.04 -6.38
CA GLN A 78 -4.93 -11.06 -6.60
C GLN A 78 -5.34 -11.04 -8.07
N ILE A 79 -5.36 -12.20 -8.70
CA ILE A 79 -5.75 -12.37 -10.10
C ILE A 79 -6.99 -13.27 -10.14
N SER A 80 -8.11 -12.75 -10.60
CA SER A 80 -9.35 -13.51 -10.82
C SER A 80 -9.56 -13.80 -12.31
N LEU A 81 -9.90 -15.06 -12.63
CA LEU A 81 -10.05 -15.59 -13.99
C LEU A 81 -11.50 -15.96 -14.35
N ASP A 82 -12.46 -15.51 -13.56
CA ASP A 82 -13.88 -15.89 -13.66
C ASP A 82 -14.69 -15.07 -14.69
N GLN A 83 -14.04 -14.12 -15.36
CA GLN A 83 -14.69 -13.17 -16.29
C GLN A 83 -14.08 -13.23 -17.70
N ALA A 84 -14.58 -12.36 -18.59
CA ALA A 84 -14.04 -12.20 -19.95
C ALA A 84 -12.55 -11.84 -19.93
N ASP A 85 -12.19 -10.91 -19.03
CA ASP A 85 -10.83 -10.47 -18.77
C ASP A 85 -10.40 -10.89 -17.36
N ALA A 86 -9.09 -10.98 -17.13
CA ALA A 86 -8.56 -11.16 -15.79
C ALA A 86 -8.74 -9.89 -14.97
N VAL A 87 -9.30 -10.02 -13.77
CA VAL A 87 -9.41 -8.92 -12.82
C VAL A 87 -8.19 -8.95 -11.91
N LEU A 88 -7.45 -7.83 -11.85
CA LEU A 88 -6.26 -7.67 -11.03
C LEU A 88 -6.59 -6.73 -9.86
N THR A 89 -6.41 -7.22 -8.63
CA THR A 89 -6.65 -6.43 -7.43
C THR A 89 -5.35 -6.28 -6.64
N PRO A 90 -4.87 -5.05 -6.39
CA PRO A 90 -3.68 -4.85 -5.57
C PRO A 90 -3.96 -5.26 -4.12
N GLY A 91 -3.06 -6.06 -3.56
CA GLY A 91 -3.05 -6.49 -2.17
C GLY A 91 -2.13 -5.63 -1.33
N LYS A 92 -1.49 -6.22 -0.32
CA LYS A 92 -0.57 -5.52 0.57
C LYS A 92 0.77 -5.29 -0.12
N MET A 93 1.31 -4.09 0.05
CA MET A 93 2.71 -3.77 -0.27
C MET A 93 3.55 -3.83 1.00
N ILE A 94 4.70 -4.48 0.92
CA ILE A 94 5.68 -4.58 2.01
C ILE A 94 7.03 -4.10 1.46
N CYS A 95 7.65 -3.17 2.18
CA CYS A 95 8.97 -2.65 1.84
C CYS A 95 9.92 -2.81 3.02
N ILE A 96 11.19 -3.04 2.72
CA ILE A 96 12.28 -3.08 3.71
C ILE A 96 13.18 -1.88 3.46
N THR A 97 13.34 -1.04 4.48
CA THR A 97 14.25 0.11 4.43
C THR A 97 15.70 -0.33 4.66
N ASP A 98 16.66 0.52 4.29
CA ASP A 98 18.10 0.28 4.51
C ASP A 98 18.47 0.07 5.99
N ASP A 99 17.70 0.66 6.90
CA ASP A 99 17.83 0.47 8.34
C ASP A 99 17.03 -0.72 8.90
N HIS A 100 16.61 -1.63 8.03
CA HIS A 100 15.92 -2.90 8.33
C HIS A 100 14.58 -2.73 9.06
N ARG A 101 13.84 -1.65 8.78
CA ARG A 101 12.45 -1.50 9.20
C ARG A 101 11.54 -2.04 8.11
N ILE A 102 10.42 -2.61 8.54
CA ILE A 102 9.38 -3.11 7.64
C ILE A 102 8.31 -2.04 7.56
N LEU A 103 8.04 -1.59 6.33
CA LEU A 103 6.96 -0.68 6.00
C LEU A 103 5.85 -1.47 5.31
N GLU A 104 4.61 -1.22 5.69
CA GLU A 104 3.43 -1.82 5.07
C GLU A 104 2.50 -0.73 4.54
N ALA A 105 1.92 -0.96 3.37
CA ALA A 105 0.87 -0.14 2.80
C ALA A 105 -0.19 -1.01 2.11
N GLN A 106 -1.40 -0.49 1.99
CA GLN A 106 -2.47 -1.11 1.21
C GLN A 106 -2.87 -0.14 0.09
N PRO A 107 -2.31 -0.30 -1.13
CA PRO A 107 -2.73 0.51 -2.27
C PRO A 107 -4.20 0.30 -2.61
N GLU A 108 -4.88 1.41 -2.88
CA GLU A 108 -6.19 1.45 -3.53
C GLU A 108 -5.99 1.96 -4.95
N GLY A 109 -6.25 1.12 -5.95
CA GLY A 109 -5.91 1.45 -7.32
C GLY A 109 -6.24 0.37 -8.33
N GLU A 110 -5.93 0.68 -9.58
CA GLU A 110 -6.06 -0.23 -10.71
C GLU A 110 -4.69 -0.75 -11.14
N ILE A 111 -4.61 -2.03 -11.49
CA ILE A 111 -3.42 -2.60 -12.12
C ILE A 111 -3.71 -2.80 -13.60
N VAL A 112 -2.90 -2.17 -14.44
CA VAL A 112 -3.02 -2.29 -15.90
C VAL A 112 -1.80 -2.98 -16.49
N ASN A 113 -2.01 -3.71 -17.59
CA ASN A 113 -0.97 -4.29 -18.44
C ASN A 113 0.02 -5.28 -17.79
N LEU A 114 -0.27 -5.83 -16.61
CA LEU A 114 0.65 -6.75 -15.91
C LEU A 114 0.85 -8.09 -16.64
N GLY A 115 -0.15 -8.54 -17.40
CA GLY A 115 -0.15 -9.81 -18.12
C GLY A 115 -1.24 -9.86 -19.17
N GLU A 116 -1.50 -11.04 -19.71
CA GLU A 116 -2.46 -11.25 -20.80
C GLU A 116 -3.28 -12.51 -20.62
N CYS A 117 -4.57 -12.43 -20.99
CA CYS A 117 -5.42 -13.60 -21.11
C CYS A 117 -5.06 -14.40 -22.37
N GLN A 118 -5.01 -15.72 -22.24
CA GLN A 118 -4.78 -16.66 -23.33
C GLN A 118 -5.99 -17.60 -23.46
N GLY A 119 -6.53 -17.72 -24.68
CA GLY A 119 -7.66 -18.58 -24.99
C GLY A 119 -8.52 -18.05 -26.14
N GLU A 120 -9.32 -18.91 -26.76
CA GLU A 120 -10.18 -18.55 -27.92
C GLU A 120 -11.64 -18.27 -27.55
N SER A 121 -12.06 -18.58 -26.33
CA SER A 121 -13.41 -18.31 -25.82
C SER A 121 -13.39 -17.01 -25.03
N GLY A 122 -14.45 -16.20 -25.09
CA GLY A 122 -14.59 -14.90 -24.39
C GLY A 122 -14.59 -14.93 -22.86
N THR A 123 -13.78 -15.81 -22.26
CA THR A 123 -13.43 -15.95 -20.84
C THR A 123 -11.93 -16.19 -20.71
N CYS A 124 -11.31 -15.58 -19.70
CA CYS A 124 -9.87 -15.67 -19.46
C CYS A 124 -9.48 -17.00 -18.79
N GLY A 125 -9.49 -18.11 -19.55
CA GLY A 125 -9.18 -19.44 -18.98
C GLY A 125 -7.71 -19.64 -18.57
N ARG A 126 -6.80 -18.82 -19.09
CA ARG A 126 -5.37 -18.80 -18.73
C ARG A 126 -4.87 -17.37 -18.69
N TYR A 127 -4.05 -17.05 -17.70
CA TYR A 127 -3.41 -15.74 -17.61
C TYR A 127 -1.89 -15.88 -17.59
N ARG A 128 -1.22 -15.19 -18.51
CA ARG A 128 0.24 -15.23 -18.64
C ARG A 128 0.87 -13.96 -18.09
N LEU A 129 1.81 -14.15 -17.17
CA LEU A 129 2.73 -13.14 -16.64
C LEU A 129 4.12 -13.42 -17.21
N THR A 130 4.86 -12.37 -17.56
CA THR A 130 6.23 -12.50 -18.04
C THR A 130 7.09 -11.40 -17.46
N THR A 131 8.33 -11.70 -17.11
CA THR A 131 9.34 -10.74 -16.65
C THR A 131 9.67 -9.64 -17.67
N GLN A 132 9.31 -9.83 -18.95
CA GLN A 132 9.49 -8.84 -20.02
C GLN A 132 8.35 -7.83 -20.11
N ARG A 133 7.23 -8.06 -19.42
CA ARG A 133 6.04 -7.21 -19.46
C ARG A 133 5.86 -6.54 -18.10
N MET A 134 5.92 -5.22 -18.10
CA MET A 134 5.71 -4.41 -16.90
C MET A 134 4.24 -4.00 -16.82
N GLY A 135 3.64 -4.20 -15.66
CA GLY A 135 2.36 -3.59 -15.31
C GLY A 135 2.55 -2.18 -14.77
N GLN A 136 1.43 -1.47 -14.58
CA GLN A 136 1.42 -0.20 -13.89
C GLN A 136 0.35 -0.25 -12.79
N LEU A 137 0.71 0.23 -11.60
CA LEU A 137 -0.24 0.51 -10.53
C LEU A 137 -0.67 1.97 -10.62
N GLN A 138 -1.96 2.19 -10.86
CA GLN A 138 -2.57 3.52 -10.88
C GLN A 138 -3.33 3.72 -9.58
N LEU A 139 -2.77 4.52 -8.68
CA LEU A 139 -3.35 4.82 -7.38
C LEU A 139 -4.58 5.73 -7.54
N GLN A 140 -5.63 5.44 -6.79
CA GLN A 140 -6.85 6.26 -6.71
C GLN A 140 -6.80 7.22 -5.51
N THR A 141 -6.12 6.81 -4.44
CA THR A 141 -5.93 7.58 -3.22
C THR A 141 -4.45 7.56 -2.83
N PRO A 142 -3.99 8.52 -2.01
CA PRO A 142 -2.63 8.47 -1.48
C PRO A 142 -2.39 7.18 -0.70
N MET A 143 -1.29 6.50 -1.01
CA MET A 143 -0.86 5.29 -0.33
C MET A 143 0.11 5.68 0.79
N GLU A 144 -0.24 5.34 2.03
CA GLU A 144 0.57 5.58 3.21
C GLU A 144 1.27 4.30 3.68
N PHE A 145 2.59 4.36 3.78
CA PHE A 145 3.41 3.34 4.40
C PHE A 145 3.55 3.60 5.89
N ARG A 146 3.26 2.58 6.68
CA ARG A 146 3.35 2.60 8.14
C ARG A 146 4.37 1.59 8.61
N LEU A 147 5.04 1.90 9.71
CA LEU A 147 5.92 0.93 10.36
C LEU A 147 5.11 -0.27 10.84
N GLN A 148 5.56 -1.47 10.49
CA GLN A 148 5.02 -2.67 11.07
C GLN A 148 5.33 -2.67 12.59
N PRO A 149 4.33 -2.84 13.47
CA PRO A 149 4.56 -2.92 14.90
C PRO A 149 5.50 -4.09 15.20
N ARG A 150 6.60 -3.82 15.92
CA ARG A 150 7.42 -4.90 16.45
C ARG A 150 6.60 -5.63 17.51
N ASN A 151 6.28 -6.91 17.28
CA ASN A 151 5.76 -7.77 18.33
C ASN A 151 6.82 -7.86 19.42
N MET A 152 6.70 -7.07 20.48
CA MET A 152 7.58 -7.13 21.66
C MET A 152 7.22 -8.30 22.59
N SER A 153 6.76 -9.42 22.02
CA SER A 153 6.38 -10.61 22.78
C SER A 153 7.52 -11.62 22.73
N ASN A 154 8.49 -11.48 23.65
CA ASN A 154 9.38 -12.55 24.07
C ASN A 154 9.40 -12.60 25.60
#